data_AF-T1BA32-F1
#
_entry.id   AF-T1BA32-F1
#
_cell.length_a   1.000
_cell.length_b   1.000
_cell.length_c   1.000
_cell.angle_alpha   90.00
_cell.angle_beta   90.00
_cell.angle_gamma   90.00
#
_symmetry.space_group_name_H-M   'P 1'
#
loop_
_entity.id
_entity.type
_entity.pdbx_description
1 polymer ?
#
loop_
_entity_poly.entity_id
_entity_poly.type
_entity_poly.pdbx_seq_one_letter_code
_entity_poly.pdbx_strand_id
1 'polypeptide(L)'
;MNDTSERVTVRIPEDLLEKLRRVQEAKGIATVSDAIRDGLERYVEMHLPPPNVRKVVVELSRQDNRRLEEFVREGSSISIDDAVRSAVREFIRSRLEEAHPRAGSAPRRDGELAEPPLSRTG
;
A
#
# COMPACT_ATOMS: atom_id res chain seq x y z
N MET A 1 -20.59 -16.10 11.25
CA MET A 1 -19.11 -16.16 11.35
C MET A 1 -18.79 -15.88 12.81
N ASN A 2 -18.08 -16.78 13.49
CA ASN A 2 -17.99 -16.78 14.95
C ASN A 2 -17.43 -15.45 15.47
N ASP A 3 -18.25 -14.72 16.21
CA ASP A 3 -17.92 -13.54 17.00
C ASP A 3 -17.15 -13.97 18.28
N THR A 4 -16.11 -14.78 18.11
CA THR A 4 -15.27 -15.26 19.21
C THR A 4 -14.31 -14.14 19.61
N SER A 5 -14.83 -13.20 20.39
CA SER A 5 -14.05 -12.18 21.09
C SER A 5 -13.56 -12.75 22.41
N GLU A 6 -12.24 -12.74 22.61
CA GLU A 6 -11.60 -13.21 23.85
C GLU A 6 -11.36 -12.04 24.81
N ARG A 7 -11.77 -12.20 26.07
CA ARG A 7 -11.64 -11.13 27.08
C ARG A 7 -10.24 -11.12 27.66
N VAL A 8 -9.49 -10.08 27.36
CA VAL A 8 -8.17 -9.81 27.94
C VAL A 8 -8.29 -8.75 29.05
N THR A 9 -7.74 -9.02 30.24
CA THR A 9 -7.68 -8.06 31.35
C THR A 9 -6.23 -7.71 31.66
N VAL A 10 -5.89 -6.42 31.59
CA VAL A 10 -4.53 -5.91 31.82
C VAL A 10 -4.54 -4.79 32.85
N ARG A 11 -3.47 -4.69 33.64
CA ARG A 11 -3.23 -3.54 34.50
C ARG A 11 -2.44 -2.50 33.72
N ILE A 12 -2.95 -1.28 33.69
CA ILE A 12 -2.38 -0.16 32.93
C ILE A 12 -2.02 0.93 33.94
N PRO A 13 -0.82 1.52 33.90
CA PRO A 13 -0.48 2.64 34.77
C PRO A 13 -1.35 3.86 34.45
N GLU A 14 -1.57 4.69 35.47
CA GLU A 14 -2.51 5.82 35.41
C GLU A 14 -2.11 6.85 34.33
N ASP A 15 -0.81 7.11 34.18
CA ASP A 15 -0.28 8.04 33.17
C ASP A 15 -0.61 7.58 31.73
N LEU A 16 -0.57 6.28 31.48
CA LEU A 16 -0.89 5.70 30.18
C LEU A 16 -2.41 5.73 29.94
N LEU A 17 -3.21 5.52 30.98
CA LEU A 17 -4.66 5.65 30.89
C LEU A 17 -5.07 7.09 30.54
N GLU A 18 -4.43 8.09 31.14
CA GLU A 18 -4.67 9.50 30.79
C GLU A 18 -4.31 9.81 29.33
N LYS A 19 -3.16 9.31 28.85
CA LYS A 19 -2.75 9.47 27.45
C LYS A 19 -3.77 8.83 26.50
N LEU A 20 -4.26 7.64 26.83
CA LEU A 20 -5.28 6.95 26.03
C LEU A 20 -6.60 7.73 25.98
N ARG A 21 -7.02 8.37 27.08
CA ARG A 21 -8.20 9.26 27.09
C ARG A 21 -8.01 10.47 26.19
N ARG A 22 -6.84 11.12 26.20
CA ARG A 22 -6.53 12.22 25.27
C ARG A 22 -6.58 11.79 23.81
N VAL A 23 -6.08 10.59 23.51
CA VAL A 23 -6.14 10.01 22.16
C VAL A 23 -7.60 9.71 21.77
N GLN A 24 -8.39 9.18 22.69
CA GLN A 24 -9.81 8.92 22.50
C GLN A 24 -10.55 10.22 22.13
N GLU A 25 -10.34 11.29 22.89
CA GLU A 25 -10.94 12.62 22.64
C GLU A 25 -10.50 13.20 21.29
N ALA A 26 -9.20 13.18 21.01
CA ALA A 26 -8.65 13.75 19.77
C ALA A 26 -9.13 13.02 18.51
N LYS A 27 -9.40 11.71 18.61
CA LYS A 27 -9.87 10.89 17.49
C LYS A 27 -11.39 10.69 17.45
N GLY A 28 -12.13 11.20 18.43
CA GLY A 28 -13.58 11.00 18.53
C GLY A 28 -14.00 9.54 18.74
N ILE A 29 -13.17 8.75 19.44
CA ILE A 29 -13.41 7.32 19.70
C ILE A 29 -14.40 7.16 20.87
N ALA A 30 -15.35 6.23 20.75
CA ALA A 30 -16.42 6.06 21.73
C ALA A 30 -15.92 5.62 23.12
N THR A 31 -14.96 4.70 23.19
CA THR A 31 -14.43 4.20 24.47
C THR A 31 -12.91 4.04 24.49
N VAL A 32 -12.32 4.04 25.68
CA VAL A 32 -10.89 3.71 25.88
C VAL A 32 -10.59 2.30 25.37
N SER A 33 -11.50 1.34 25.53
CA SER A 33 -11.35 -0.02 25.04
C SER A 33 -11.23 -0.08 23.52
N ASP A 34 -12.01 0.73 22.80
CA ASP A 34 -11.92 0.84 21.34
C ASP A 34 -10.59 1.48 20.92
N ALA A 35 -10.14 2.51 21.64
CA ALA A 35 -8.84 3.12 21.41
C ALA A 35 -7.68 2.14 21.63
N ILE A 36 -7.78 1.27 22.65
CA ILE A 36 -6.80 0.20 22.89
C ILE A 36 -6.85 -0.83 21.77
N ARG A 37 -8.05 -1.27 21.33
CA ARG A 37 -8.19 -2.24 20.24
C ARG A 37 -7.58 -1.72 18.95
N ASP A 38 -7.90 -0.49 18.57
CA ASP A 38 -7.40 0.19 17.37
C ASP A 38 -5.87 0.39 17.45
N GLY A 39 -5.35 0.69 18.65
CA GLY A 39 -3.91 0.76 18.90
C GLY A 39 -3.21 -0.59 18.78
N LEU A 40 -3.82 -1.65 19.31
CA LEU A 40 -3.30 -3.02 19.27
C LEU A 40 -3.28 -3.56 17.84
N GLU A 41 -4.35 -3.33 17.07
CA GLU A 41 -4.43 -3.74 15.67
C GLU A 41 -3.31 -3.09 14.84
N ARG A 42 -3.13 -1.77 14.96
CA ARG A 42 -2.01 -1.07 14.32
C ARG A 42 -0.64 -1.57 14.79
N TYR A 43 -0.50 -1.89 16.08
CA TYR A 43 0.74 -2.43 16.61
C TYR A 43 1.06 -3.79 15.98
N VAL A 44 0.06 -4.68 15.88
CA VAL A 44 0.18 -5.98 15.21
C VAL A 44 0.51 -5.80 13.74
N GLU A 45 -0.23 -4.98 12.99
CA GLU A 45 0.06 -4.72 11.57
C GLU A 45 1.48 -4.20 11.34
N MET A 46 2.00 -3.39 12.27
CA MET A 46 3.35 -2.83 12.18
C MET A 46 4.44 -3.88 12.38
N HIS A 47 4.22 -4.88 13.23
CA HIS A 47 5.24 -5.88 13.61
C HIS A 47 5.04 -7.23 12.93
N LEU A 48 3.82 -7.51 12.45
CA LEU A 48 3.40 -8.69 11.72
C LEU A 48 2.62 -8.24 10.49
N PRO A 49 3.28 -7.62 9.50
CA PRO A 49 2.60 -7.20 8.29
C PRO A 49 2.10 -8.44 7.52
N PRO A 50 0.99 -8.33 6.75
CA PRO A 50 0.48 -9.42 5.92
C PRO A 50 1.59 -10.05 5.06
N PRO A 51 1.50 -11.33 4.67
CA PRO A 51 2.60 -12.05 4.00
C PRO A 51 3.10 -11.38 2.71
N ASN A 52 2.26 -10.57 2.06
CA ASN A 52 2.57 -9.86 0.82
C ASN A 52 2.95 -8.39 1.01
N VAL A 53 3.04 -7.92 2.27
CA VAL A 53 3.35 -6.53 2.62
C VAL A 53 4.56 -6.55 3.55
N ARG A 54 5.56 -5.72 3.25
CA ARG A 54 6.66 -5.45 4.17
C ARG A 54 6.69 -3.95 4.41
N LYS A 55 6.63 -3.55 5.68
CA LYS A 55 6.80 -2.16 6.07
C LYS A 55 8.31 -1.85 6.08
N VAL A 56 8.71 -0.87 5.28
CA VAL A 56 10.10 -0.40 5.22
C VAL A 56 10.12 1.01 5.78
N VAL A 57 10.94 1.22 6.81
CA VAL A 57 11.22 2.57 7.32
C VAL A 57 12.38 3.13 6.52
N VAL A 58 12.20 4.32 5.94
CA VAL A 58 13.21 4.97 5.11
C VAL A 58 13.52 6.32 5.72
N GLU A 59 14.80 6.60 5.95
CA GLU A 59 15.25 7.93 6.34
C GLU A 59 15.54 8.73 5.08
N LEU A 60 14.94 9.92 4.99
CA LEU A 60 15.11 10.82 3.84
C LEU A 60 15.85 12.08 4.28
N SER A 61 16.67 12.61 3.37
CA SER A 61 17.30 13.91 3.59
C SER A 61 16.24 15.02 3.64
N ARG A 62 16.55 16.15 4.30
CA ARG A 62 15.65 17.31 4.31
C ARG A 62 15.34 17.82 2.90
N GLN A 63 16.30 17.70 1.98
CA GLN A 63 16.12 18.15 0.60
C GLN A 63 15.13 17.24 -0.15
N ASP A 64 15.25 15.93 0.00
CA ASP A 64 14.33 14.98 -0.65
C ASP A 64 12.92 15.08 -0.06
N ASN A 65 12.81 15.31 1.25
CA ASN A 65 11.52 15.53 1.87
C ASN A 65 10.82 16.81 1.34
N ARG A 66 11.57 17.90 1.13
CA ARG A 66 11.03 19.13 0.50
C ARG A 66 10.54 18.91 -0.92
N ARG A 67 11.26 18.10 -1.72
CA ARG A 67 10.82 17.75 -3.08
C ARG A 67 9.50 16.98 -3.05
N LEU A 68 9.35 16.04 -2.11
CA LEU A 68 8.09 15.31 -1.93
C LEU A 68 6.95 16.24 -1.50
N GLU A 69 7.21 17.23 -0.65
CA GLU A 69 6.23 18.26 -0.30
C GLU A 69 5.79 19.09 -1.52
N GLU A 70 6.72 19.43 -2.42
CA GLU A 70 6.42 20.12 -3.69
C GLU A 70 5.55 19.26 -4.61
N PHE A 71 5.88 17.98 -4.79
CA PHE A 71 5.07 17.03 -5.59
C PHE A 71 3.62 16.91 -5.09
N VAL A 72 3.42 16.91 -3.77
CA VAL A 72 2.09 16.90 -3.17
C VAL A 72 1.37 18.22 -3.41
N ARG A 73 2.07 19.35 -3.26
CA ARG A 73 1.50 20.69 -3.49
C ARG A 73 1.05 20.89 -4.94
N GLU A 74 1.80 20.33 -5.88
CA GLU A 74 1.49 20.37 -7.31
C GLU A 74 0.31 19.45 -7.70
N GLY A 75 -0.24 18.69 -6.74
CA GLY A 75 -1.38 17.81 -6.97
C GLY A 75 -1.03 16.49 -7.65
N SER A 76 0.27 16.20 -7.82
CA SER A 76 0.75 14.95 -8.41
C SER A 76 0.60 13.75 -7.47
N SER A 77 0.38 13.99 -6.18
CA SER A 77 0.17 12.95 -5.16
C SER A 77 -0.69 13.46 -4.01
N ILE A 78 -1.44 12.56 -3.37
CA ILE A 78 -2.36 12.90 -2.27
C ILE A 78 -1.60 13.18 -0.96
N SER A 79 -0.47 12.51 -0.75
CA SER A 79 0.42 12.70 0.40
C SER A 79 1.86 12.31 0.07
N ILE A 80 2.80 12.65 0.97
CA ILE A 80 4.21 12.27 0.84
C ILE A 80 4.34 10.73 0.78
N ASP A 81 3.62 10.02 1.64
CA ASP A 81 3.62 8.55 1.66
C ASP A 81 3.10 7.96 0.35
N ASP A 82 2.11 8.61 -0.28
CA ASP A 82 1.54 8.19 -1.55
C ASP A 82 2.51 8.44 -2.72
N ALA A 83 3.21 9.58 -2.69
CA ALA A 83 4.28 9.90 -3.64
C ALA A 83 5.41 8.86 -3.58
N VAL A 84 5.86 8.51 -2.37
CA VAL A 84 6.89 7.47 -2.17
C VAL A 84 6.41 6.11 -2.67
N ARG A 85 5.18 5.70 -2.33
CA ARG A 85 4.61 4.42 -2.80
C ARG A 85 4.54 4.35 -4.32
N SER A 86 4.12 5.42 -4.96
CA SER A 86 3.98 5.51 -6.42
C SER A 86 5.34 5.42 -7.11
N ALA A 87 6.33 6.18 -6.64
CA ALA A 87 7.69 6.14 -7.16
C ALA A 87 8.33 4.75 -7.02
N VAL A 88 8.19 4.11 -5.85
CA VAL A 88 8.71 2.75 -5.62
C VAL A 88 8.02 1.73 -6.54
N ARG A 89 6.70 1.84 -6.72
CA ARG A 89 5.94 0.95 -7.61
C ARG A 89 6.41 1.09 -9.07
N GLU A 90 6.62 2.31 -9.54
CA GLU A 90 7.10 2.57 -10.89
C GLU A 90 8.52 2.04 -11.08
N PHE A 91 9.43 2.33 -10.14
CA PHE A 91 10.80 1.82 -10.17
C PHE A 91 10.85 0.28 -10.24
N ILE A 92 10.07 -0.41 -9.40
CA ILE A 92 10.01 -1.87 -9.41
C ILE A 92 9.44 -2.38 -10.74
N ARG A 93 8.42 -1.72 -11.29
CA ARG A 93 7.84 -2.09 -12.59
C ARG A 93 8.89 -2.00 -13.70
N SER A 94 9.58 -0.86 -13.82
CA SER A 94 10.60 -0.66 -14.85
C SER A 94 11.75 -1.65 -14.70
N ARG A 95 12.19 -1.94 -13.47
CA ARG A 95 13.23 -2.96 -13.21
C ARG A 95 12.79 -4.38 -13.56
N LEU A 96 11.53 -4.71 -13.31
CA LEU A 96 11.00 -6.03 -13.66
C LEU A 96 10.85 -6.20 -15.18
N GLU A 97 10.44 -5.14 -15.89
CA GLU A 97 10.38 -5.12 -17.35
C GLU A 97 11.78 -5.23 -17.99
N GLU A 98 12.78 -4.60 -17.40
CA GLU A 98 14.19 -4.72 -17.82
C GLU A 98 14.75 -6.13 -17.58
N ALA A 99 14.43 -6.75 -16.44
CA ALA A 99 14.91 -8.07 -16.07
C ALA A 99 14.14 -9.23 -16.74
N HIS A 100 12.87 -9.02 -17.05
CA HIS A 100 11.99 -9.99 -17.70
C HIS A 100 11.20 -9.29 -18.81
N PRO A 101 11.88 -8.88 -19.91
CA PRO A 101 11.20 -8.33 -21.06
C PRO A 101 10.21 -9.37 -21.53
N ARG A 102 8.91 -9.03 -21.61
CA ARG A 102 7.87 -9.97 -22.00
C ARG A 102 8.26 -10.63 -23.33
N ALA A 103 8.63 -11.90 -23.30
CA ALA A 103 8.63 -12.76 -24.47
C ALA A 103 7.17 -12.95 -24.89
N GLY A 104 6.61 -12.03 -25.69
CA GLY A 104 5.19 -12.12 -26.02
C GLY A 104 4.53 -10.99 -26.81
N SER A 105 5.26 -10.08 -27.44
CA SER A 105 4.70 -9.31 -28.56
C SER A 105 5.59 -9.50 -29.78
N ALA A 106 5.41 -10.65 -30.44
CA ALA A 106 5.90 -10.80 -31.81
C ALA A 106 5.32 -9.63 -32.63
N PRO A 107 6.14 -8.88 -33.38
CA PRO A 107 5.58 -7.94 -34.35
C PRO A 107 4.76 -8.77 -35.33
N ARG A 108 3.47 -8.47 -35.48
CA ARG A 108 2.71 -8.96 -36.63
C ARG A 108 3.50 -8.48 -37.85
N ARG A 109 4.10 -9.41 -38.59
CA ARG A 109 4.73 -9.09 -39.86
C ARG A 109 3.61 -8.63 -40.78
N ASP A 110 3.60 -7.34 -41.08
CA ASP A 110 2.82 -6.80 -42.17
C ASP A 110 3.25 -7.53 -43.46
N GLY A 111 2.32 -8.23 -44.10
CA GLY A 111 2.52 -8.73 -45.46
C GLY A 111 2.26 -10.21 -45.75
N GLU A 112 1.29 -10.85 -45.09
CA GLU A 112 0.74 -12.11 -45.65
C GLU A 112 -0.65 -11.82 -46.24
N LEU A 113 -0.67 -11.72 -47.57
CA LEU A 113 -1.87 -11.62 -48.38
C LEU A 113 -2.80 -12.78 -48.03
N ALA A 114 -3.98 -12.47 -47.50
CA ALA A 114 -5.04 -13.45 -47.35
C ALA A 114 -5.45 -13.92 -48.76
N GLU A 115 -5.06 -15.12 -49.14
CA GLU A 115 -5.64 -15.79 -50.31
C GLU A 115 -7.16 -15.93 -50.14
N PRO A 116 -7.96 -15.66 -51.17
CA PRO A 116 -9.41 -15.86 -51.08
C PRO A 116 -9.71 -17.37 -51.06
N PRO A 117 -10.72 -17.83 -50.30
CA PRO A 117 -11.07 -19.23 -50.26
C PRO A 117 -11.61 -19.68 -51.62
N LEU A 118 -10.93 -20.67 -52.22
CA LEU A 118 -11.39 -21.39 -53.40
C LEU A 118 -12.71 -22.10 -53.09
N SER A 119 -13.77 -21.69 -53.78
CA SER A 119 -15.01 -22.45 -53.90
C SER A 119 -14.70 -23.84 -54.46
N ARG A 120 -14.99 -24.89 -53.67
CA ARG A 120 -15.15 -26.24 -54.22
C ARG A 120 -16.58 -26.70 -54.02
N THR A 121 -17.29 -26.63 -55.15
CA THR A 121 -18.41 -27.46 -55.56
C THR A 121 -18.12 -28.95 -55.27
N GLY A 122 -19.13 -29.63 -54.74
CA GLY A 122 -19.20 -31.08 -54.58
C GLY A 122 -20.59 -31.47 -54.13
#